data_AF-A0A7V2TYR1-F1
#
_entry.id   AF-A0A7V2TYR1-F1
#
_cell.length_a   1.000
_cell.length_b   1.000
_cell.length_c   1.000
_cell.angle_alpha   90.00
_cell.angle_beta   90.00
_cell.angle_gamma   90.00
#
_symmetry.space_group_name_H-M   'P 1'
#
loop_
_entity.id
_entity.type
_entity.pdbx_description
1 polymer ?
#
loop_
_entity_poly.entity_id
_entity_poly.type
_entity_poly.pdbx_seq_one_letter_code
_entity_poly.pdbx_strand_id
1 'polypeptide(L)'
;MPTLRELSLKIAYGPHDDPLRNFFIPALAASIRYDRAAGFFSSTMLAVAAAGVSQLIRNGGKMRLLCGADLSEEDVEAIRAGHATLEKRLEQRLMDRWSLPESEYVHNRLQALAWLVGTGQLEIKVVLPTDKHGRPLPASRAEG
;
A
#
# COMPACT_ATOMS: atom_id res chain seq x y z
N MET A 1 -17.34 20.13 7.83
CA MET A 1 -17.42 18.66 7.66
C MET A 1 -17.21 18.01 9.02
N PRO A 2 -17.83 16.86 9.30
CA PRO A 2 -17.58 16.15 10.55
C PRO A 2 -16.10 15.74 10.65
N THR A 3 -15.59 15.77 11.87
CA THR A 3 -14.26 15.26 12.23
C THR A 3 -14.30 13.74 12.36
N LEU A 4 -13.14 13.08 12.27
CA LEU A 4 -13.05 11.61 12.40
C LEU A 4 -13.68 11.07 13.70
N ARG A 5 -13.65 11.86 14.78
CA ARG A 5 -14.23 11.49 16.10
C ARG A 5 -15.76 11.52 16.14
N GLU A 6 -16.38 12.23 15.21
CA GLU A 6 -17.84 12.36 15.13
C GLU A 6 -18.47 11.27 14.24
N LEU A 7 -17.65 10.44 13.60
CA LEU A 7 -18.13 9.33 12.79
C LEU A 7 -18.53 8.13 13.67
N SER A 8 -19.72 7.59 13.44
CA SER A 8 -20.18 6.35 14.06
C SER A 8 -19.61 5.12 13.32
N LEU A 9 -18.33 4.83 13.55
CA LEU A 9 -17.63 3.70 12.93
C LEU A 9 -17.76 2.41 13.76
N LYS A 10 -17.80 1.25 13.10
CA LYS A 10 -17.74 -0.07 13.76
C LYS A 10 -16.29 -0.39 14.17
N ILE A 11 -16.14 -1.25 15.17
CA ILE A 11 -14.82 -1.78 15.58
C ILE A 11 -14.22 -2.70 14.51
N ALA A 12 -15.07 -3.39 13.74
CA ALA A 12 -14.66 -4.27 12.66
C ALA A 12 -15.68 -4.25 11.51
N TYR A 13 -15.19 -4.51 10.29
CA TYR A 13 -15.97 -4.61 9.06
C TYR A 13 -15.59 -5.91 8.34
N GLY A 14 -16.59 -6.70 7.98
CA GLY A 14 -16.42 -7.94 7.22
C GLY A 14 -16.83 -7.80 5.75
N PRO A 15 -16.79 -8.91 4.99
CA PRO A 15 -17.15 -8.94 3.57
C PRO A 15 -18.57 -8.44 3.25
N HIS A 16 -19.49 -8.53 4.21
CA HIS A 16 -20.89 -8.13 4.05
C HIS A 16 -21.16 -6.67 4.42
N ASP A 17 -20.17 -5.93 4.94
CA ASP A 17 -20.37 -4.60 5.54
C ASP A 17 -20.15 -3.41 4.60
N ASP A 18 -19.83 -3.63 3.31
CA ASP A 18 -19.35 -2.60 2.36
C ASP A 18 -18.37 -1.60 3.05
N PRO A 19 -17.18 -2.07 3.48
CA PRO A 19 -16.21 -1.22 4.19
C PRO A 19 -15.76 -0.02 3.36
N LEU A 20 -15.92 -0.04 2.04
CA LEU A 20 -15.63 1.14 1.22
C LEU A 20 -16.54 2.30 1.62
N ARG A 21 -17.86 2.09 1.56
CA ARG A 21 -18.84 3.16 1.82
C ARG A 21 -18.98 3.46 3.31
N ASN A 22 -18.89 2.43 4.14
CA ASN A 22 -19.21 2.54 5.56
C ASN A 22 -17.99 2.83 6.45
N PHE A 23 -16.78 2.81 5.88
CA PHE A 23 -15.54 3.12 6.61
C PHE A 23 -14.58 3.99 5.80
N PHE A 24 -14.06 3.50 4.66
CA PHE A 24 -12.95 4.17 3.98
C PHE A 24 -13.31 5.57 3.47
N ILE A 25 -14.42 5.71 2.73
CA ILE A 25 -14.84 7.02 2.20
C ILE A 25 -15.07 8.04 3.33
N PRO A 26 -15.93 7.78 4.34
CA PRO A 26 -16.19 8.77 5.38
C PRO A 26 -14.96 9.05 6.24
N ALA A 27 -14.18 8.03 6.62
CA ALA A 27 -13.00 8.22 7.47
C ALA A 27 -11.91 9.03 6.76
N LEU A 28 -11.62 8.73 5.48
CA LEU A 28 -10.62 9.47 4.71
C LEU A 28 -11.07 10.91 4.45
N ALA A 29 -12.36 11.14 4.20
CA ALA A 29 -12.91 12.48 4.00
C ALA A 29 -12.88 13.35 5.26
N ALA A 30 -12.86 12.74 6.45
CA ALA A 30 -12.79 13.43 7.75
C ALA A 30 -11.36 13.49 8.33
N SER A 31 -10.33 13.14 7.53
CA SER A 31 -8.94 13.02 7.97
C SER A 31 -7.99 13.90 7.16
N ILE A 32 -6.79 14.11 7.71
CA ILE A 32 -5.63 14.74 7.03
C ILE A 32 -4.42 13.80 6.93
N ARG A 33 -4.51 12.59 7.50
CA ARG A 33 -3.42 11.63 7.47
C ARG A 33 -3.97 10.21 7.45
N TYR A 34 -3.41 9.38 6.58
CA TYR A 34 -3.73 7.97 6.50
C TYR A 34 -2.47 7.13 6.39
N ASP A 35 -2.13 6.42 7.46
CA ASP A 35 -1.03 5.46 7.53
C ASP A 35 -1.61 4.05 7.46
N ARG A 36 -1.14 3.23 6.51
CA ARG A 36 -1.62 1.84 6.39
C ARG A 36 -0.48 0.87 6.11
N ALA A 37 -0.40 -0.19 6.91
CA ALA A 37 0.34 -1.40 6.56
C ALA A 37 -0.56 -2.37 5.79
N ALA A 38 -0.07 -2.87 4.66
CA ALA A 38 -0.76 -3.88 3.87
C ALA A 38 0.26 -4.92 3.41
N GLY A 39 0.07 -6.17 3.84
CA GLY A 39 0.86 -7.31 3.31
C GLY A 39 0.56 -7.53 1.83
N PHE A 40 -0.72 -7.43 1.44
CA PHE A 40 -1.16 -7.46 0.05
C PHE A 40 -1.83 -6.13 -0.28
N PHE A 41 -1.15 -5.26 -1.03
CA PHE A 41 -1.73 -4.00 -1.52
C PHE A 41 -2.02 -4.10 -3.01
N SER A 42 -3.31 -4.19 -3.39
CA SER A 42 -3.72 -4.20 -4.79
C SER A 42 -4.13 -2.81 -5.26
N SER A 43 -3.81 -2.49 -6.52
CA SER A 43 -4.26 -1.27 -7.21
C SER A 43 -5.79 -1.14 -7.23
N THR A 44 -6.51 -2.27 -7.22
CA THR A 44 -7.97 -2.34 -7.13
C THR A 44 -8.46 -1.71 -5.83
N MET A 45 -7.86 -2.04 -4.69
CA MET A 45 -8.31 -1.53 -3.40
C MET A 45 -8.06 -0.02 -3.25
N LEU A 46 -6.97 0.50 -3.84
CA LEU A 46 -6.74 1.94 -3.87
C LEU A 46 -7.75 2.69 -4.73
N ALA A 47 -8.08 2.15 -5.90
CA ALA A 47 -9.04 2.79 -6.78
C ALA A 47 -10.46 2.74 -6.25
N VAL A 48 -10.80 1.66 -5.55
CA VAL A 48 -12.03 1.54 -4.77
C VAL A 48 -12.05 2.66 -3.71
N ALA A 49 -10.92 2.92 -3.03
CA ALA A 49 -10.80 4.02 -2.08
C ALA A 49 -10.58 5.43 -2.71
N ALA A 50 -10.54 5.57 -4.05
CA ALA A 50 -10.15 6.82 -4.70
C ALA A 50 -11.07 8.00 -4.34
N ALA A 51 -12.36 7.75 -4.12
CA ALA A 51 -13.31 8.77 -3.67
C ALA A 51 -12.93 9.33 -2.28
N GLY A 52 -12.51 8.45 -1.35
CA GLY A 52 -12.04 8.86 -0.03
C GLY A 52 -10.67 9.55 -0.08
N VAL A 53 -9.74 9.02 -0.88
CA VAL A 53 -8.40 9.59 -1.07
C VAL A 53 -8.48 10.99 -1.69
N SER A 54 -9.39 11.21 -2.64
CA SER A 54 -9.62 12.52 -3.23
C SER A 54 -10.03 13.56 -2.18
N GLN A 55 -10.85 13.16 -1.20
CA GLN A 55 -11.22 14.06 -0.10
C GLN A 55 -10.06 14.29 0.88
N LEU A 56 -9.32 13.25 1.24
CA LEU A 56 -8.11 13.36 2.05
C LEU A 56 -7.15 14.43 1.47
N ILE A 57 -6.96 14.40 0.15
CA ILE A 57 -6.09 15.35 -0.57
C ILE A 57 -6.68 16.76 -0.58
N ARG A 58 -7.98 16.90 -0.80
CA ARG A 58 -8.67 18.21 -0.71
C ARG A 58 -8.53 18.85 0.66
N ASN A 59 -8.45 18.04 1.71
CA ASN A 59 -8.19 18.50 3.07
C ASN A 59 -6.72 18.89 3.32
N GLY A 60 -5.84 18.82 2.30
CA GLY A 60 -4.40 19.00 2.46
C GLY A 60 -3.71 17.82 3.12
N GLY A 61 -4.36 16.66 3.13
CA GLY A 61 -3.88 15.46 3.80
C GLY A 61 -2.94 14.59 2.96
N LYS A 62 -2.26 13.67 3.65
CA LYS A 62 -1.29 12.75 3.04
C LYS A 62 -1.57 11.29 3.37
N MET A 63 -1.20 10.42 2.44
CA MET A 63 -1.31 8.97 2.58
C MET A 63 0.08 8.34 2.59
N ARG A 64 0.29 7.35 3.47
CA ARG A 64 1.48 6.52 3.50
C ARG A 64 1.13 5.04 3.55
N LEU A 65 1.67 4.29 2.60
CA LEU A 65 1.50 2.85 2.49
C LEU A 65 2.80 2.14 2.85
N LEU A 66 2.72 1.21 3.78
CA LEU A 66 3.77 0.26 4.09
C LEU A 66 3.44 -1.06 3.39
N CYS A 67 4.16 -1.35 2.31
CA CYS A 67 3.98 -2.56 1.50
C CYS A 67 5.07 -3.56 1.87
N GLY A 68 4.67 -4.77 2.28
CA GLY A 68 5.62 -5.88 2.39
C GLY A 68 6.16 -6.26 1.02
N ALA A 69 7.48 -6.40 0.90
CA ALA A 69 8.07 -7.12 -0.23
C ALA A 69 8.47 -8.52 0.24
N ASP A 70 7.79 -9.53 -0.31
CA ASP A 70 8.15 -10.92 -0.03
C ASP A 70 9.43 -11.22 -0.80
N LEU A 71 10.58 -11.27 -0.14
CA LEU A 71 11.80 -11.80 -0.75
C LEU A 71 11.78 -13.32 -0.66
N SER A 72 12.06 -14.00 -1.78
CA SER A 72 12.31 -15.44 -1.75
C SER A 72 13.67 -15.75 -1.09
N GLU A 73 13.89 -17.00 -0.71
CA GLU A 73 15.21 -17.43 -0.20
C GLU A 73 16.32 -17.20 -1.23
N GLU A 74 16.01 -17.43 -2.51
CA GLU A 74 16.92 -17.20 -3.63
C GLU A 74 17.24 -15.70 -3.80
N ASP A 75 16.26 -14.81 -3.61
CA ASP A 75 16.50 -13.37 -3.65
C ASP A 75 17.43 -12.91 -2.52
N VAL A 76 17.21 -13.41 -1.30
CA VAL A 76 18.05 -13.07 -0.15
C VAL A 76 19.46 -13.61 -0.33
N GLU A 77 19.63 -14.82 -0.86
CA GLU A 77 20.94 -15.40 -1.11
C GLU A 77 21.67 -14.65 -2.25
N ALA A 78 20.97 -14.31 -3.33
CA ALA A 78 21.54 -13.51 -4.41
C ALA A 78 21.99 -12.12 -3.92
N ILE A 79 21.25 -11.50 -3.00
CA ILE A 79 21.65 -10.24 -2.36
C ILE A 79 22.88 -10.45 -1.46
N ARG A 80 22.91 -11.51 -0.66
CA ARG A 80 24.03 -11.82 0.25
C ARG A 80 25.32 -12.15 -0.50
N ALA A 81 25.22 -12.88 -1.61
CA ALA A 81 26.33 -13.25 -2.46
C ALA A 81 26.80 -12.09 -3.38
N GLY A 82 26.09 -10.96 -3.40
CA GLY A 82 26.41 -9.81 -4.24
C GLY A 82 26.04 -9.99 -5.73
N HIS A 83 25.26 -11.02 -6.06
CA HIS A 83 24.79 -11.29 -7.43
C HIS A 83 23.60 -10.39 -7.84
N ALA A 84 22.92 -9.76 -6.88
CA ALA A 84 21.85 -8.80 -7.12
C ALA A 84 21.82 -7.72 -6.03
N THR A 85 21.33 -6.53 -6.37
CA THR A 85 21.05 -5.49 -5.38
C THR A 85 19.64 -5.65 -4.82
N LEU A 86 19.44 -5.20 -3.58
CA LEU A 86 18.14 -5.23 -2.94
C LEU A 86 17.12 -4.41 -3.74
N GLU A 87 17.51 -3.23 -4.20
CA GLU A 87 16.68 -2.33 -4.99
C GLU A 87 16.14 -3.02 -6.24
N LYS A 88 17.00 -3.72 -6.99
CA LYS A 88 16.61 -4.41 -8.22
C LYS A 88 15.64 -5.57 -7.96
N ARG A 89 15.84 -6.32 -6.87
CA ARG A 89 14.91 -7.39 -6.47
C ARG A 89 13.58 -6.85 -6.01
N LEU A 90 13.59 -5.77 -5.24
CA LEU A 90 12.36 -5.09 -4.81
C LEU A 90 11.57 -4.56 -6.01
N GLU A 91 12.25 -3.89 -6.95
CA GLU A 91 11.63 -3.38 -8.17
C GLU A 91 10.94 -4.50 -8.96
N GLN A 92 11.65 -5.61 -9.21
CA GLN A 92 11.08 -6.77 -9.92
C GLN A 92 9.84 -7.32 -9.21
N ARG A 93 9.90 -7.52 -7.88
CA ARG A 93 8.77 -8.06 -7.10
C ARG A 93 7.58 -7.10 -7.06
N LEU A 94 7.83 -5.80 -7.01
CA LEU A 94 6.79 -4.78 -7.10
C LEU A 94 6.15 -4.77 -8.49
N MET A 95 6.96 -4.88 -9.55
CA MET A 95 6.45 -5.00 -10.93
C MET A 95 5.59 -6.24 -11.11
N ASP A 96 6.02 -7.40 -10.60
CA ASP A 96 5.24 -8.64 -10.66
C ASP A 96 3.90 -8.51 -9.91
N ARG A 97 3.92 -7.88 -8.72
CA ARG A 97 2.72 -7.66 -7.90
C ARG A 97 1.74 -6.69 -8.55
N TRP A 98 2.23 -5.71 -9.29
CA TRP A 98 1.42 -4.70 -9.98
C TRP A 98 1.18 -5.01 -11.46
N SER A 99 1.72 -6.12 -11.97
CA SER A 99 1.38 -6.65 -13.28
C SER A 99 -0.09 -7.04 -13.27
N LEU A 100 -0.88 -6.33 -14.08
CA LEU A 100 -2.33 -6.47 -14.17
C LEU A 100 -2.69 -6.82 -15.61
N PRO A 101 -3.79 -7.57 -15.83
CA PRO A 101 -4.34 -7.72 -17.18
C PRO A 101 -4.62 -6.33 -17.76
N GLU A 102 -4.15 -6.09 -18.98
CA GLU A 102 -4.37 -4.82 -19.67
C GLU A 102 -5.88 -4.59 -19.81
N SER A 103 -6.39 -3.60 -19.09
CA SER A 103 -7.74 -3.06 -19.29
C SER A 103 -7.69 -1.55 -19.08
N GLU A 104 -8.57 -0.83 -19.77
CA GLU A 104 -8.66 0.62 -19.71
C GLU A 104 -8.88 1.14 -18.26
N TYR A 105 -9.63 0.39 -17.47
CA TYR A 105 -9.82 0.66 -16.05
C TYR A 105 -8.54 0.53 -15.22
N VAL A 106 -7.66 -0.44 -15.52
CA VAL A 106 -6.36 -0.58 -14.86
C VAL A 106 -5.46 0.60 -15.20
N HIS A 107 -5.45 1.04 -16.45
CA HIS A 107 -4.60 2.14 -16.92
C HIS A 107 -4.91 3.45 -16.19
N ASN A 108 -6.20 3.80 -16.08
CA ASN A 108 -6.64 5.00 -15.37
C ASN A 108 -6.29 4.96 -13.86
N ARG A 109 -6.36 3.77 -13.24
CA ARG A 109 -5.95 3.59 -11.84
C ARG A 109 -4.45 3.81 -11.62
N LEU A 110 -3.63 3.27 -12.51
CA LEU A 110 -2.17 3.41 -12.44
C LEU A 110 -1.74 4.86 -12.69
N GLN A 111 -2.39 5.57 -13.62
CA GLN A 111 -2.14 7.00 -13.82
C GLN A 111 -2.47 7.83 -12.57
N ALA A 112 -3.63 7.59 -11.93
CA ALA A 112 -3.99 8.29 -10.70
C ALA A 112 -2.97 8.01 -9.59
N LEU A 113 -2.54 6.76 -9.45
CA LEU A 113 -1.46 6.34 -8.55
C LEU A 113 -0.14 7.09 -8.80
N ALA A 114 0.31 7.08 -10.05
CA ALA A 114 1.54 7.76 -10.46
C ALA A 114 1.46 9.26 -10.17
N TRP A 115 0.32 9.89 -10.40
CA TRP A 115 0.09 11.29 -10.07
C TRP A 115 0.16 11.54 -8.55
N LEU A 116 -0.45 10.68 -7.73
CA LEU A 116 -0.41 10.81 -6.26
C LEU A 116 1.01 10.69 -5.71
N VAL A 117 1.81 9.78 -6.25
CA VAL A 117 3.21 9.62 -5.87
C VAL A 117 4.02 10.83 -6.37
N GLY A 118 3.87 11.21 -7.63
CA GLY A 118 4.60 12.33 -8.25
C GLY A 118 4.30 13.69 -7.60
N THR A 119 3.11 13.88 -7.03
CA THR A 119 2.73 15.08 -6.27
C THR A 119 3.06 15.00 -4.78
N GLY A 120 3.61 13.88 -4.29
CA GLY A 120 3.97 13.67 -2.89
C GLY A 120 2.78 13.51 -1.94
N GLN A 121 1.59 13.26 -2.48
CA GLN A 121 0.36 13.00 -1.73
C GLN A 121 0.23 11.55 -1.27
N LEU A 122 0.93 10.64 -1.95
CA LEU A 122 1.10 9.25 -1.58
C LEU A 122 2.59 8.91 -1.41
N GLU A 123 2.95 8.44 -0.22
CA GLU A 123 4.25 7.84 0.06
C GLU A 123 4.10 6.31 0.10
N ILE A 124 4.91 5.58 -0.68
CA ILE A 124 4.98 4.12 -0.62
C ILE A 124 6.33 3.75 -0.02
N LYS A 125 6.31 3.00 1.08
CA LYS A 125 7.51 2.43 1.70
C LYS A 125 7.45 0.92 1.61
N VAL A 126 8.56 0.34 1.16
CA VAL A 126 8.73 -1.11 1.18
C VAL A 126 9.25 -1.51 2.55
N VAL A 127 8.57 -2.46 3.18
CA VAL A 127 8.96 -3.03 4.49
C VAL A 127 9.50 -4.43 4.26
N LEU A 128 10.66 -4.69 4.85
CA LEU A 128 11.34 -5.97 4.79
C LEU A 128 11.55 -6.50 6.21
N PRO A 129 11.33 -7.80 6.44
CA PRO A 129 11.78 -8.44 7.66
C PRO A 129 13.31 -8.45 7.67
N THR A 130 13.92 -8.14 8.81
CA THR A 130 15.38 -8.13 8.96
C THR A 130 15.80 -8.91 10.19
N ASP A 131 17.01 -9.46 10.15
CA ASP A 131 17.65 -10.00 11.34
C ASP A 131 18.07 -8.88 12.32
N LYS A 132 18.61 -9.27 13.48
CA LYS A 132 19.12 -8.35 14.51
C LYS A 132 20.25 -7.42 14.05
N HIS A 133 20.80 -7.63 12.86
CA HIS A 133 21.86 -6.83 12.25
C HIS A 133 21.36 -5.99 11.07
N GLY A 134 20.03 -5.95 10.82
CA GLY A 134 19.43 -5.18 9.74
C GLY A 134 19.55 -5.85 8.37
N ARG A 135 19.90 -7.14 8.30
CA ARG A 135 20.02 -7.86 7.02
C ARG A 135 18.66 -8.44 6.63
N PRO A 136 18.23 -8.32 5.36
CA PRO A 136 16.96 -8.88 4.90
C PRO A 136 16.82 -10.38 5.21
N LEU A 137 15.62 -10.77 5.60
CA LEU A 137 15.18 -12.15 5.78
C LEU A 137 14.20 -12.54 4.67
N PRO A 138 14.17 -13.83 4.29
CA PRO A 138 13.15 -14.31 3.37
C PRO A 138 11.78 -14.34 4.05
N ALA A 139 10.72 -14.20 3.26
CA ALA A 139 9.34 -14.18 3.77
C ALA A 139 8.99 -15.46 4.57
N SER A 140 9.55 -16.61 4.18
CA SER A 140 9.41 -17.90 4.88
C SER A 140 9.88 -17.87 6.35
N ARG A 141 10.74 -16.91 6.71
CA ARG A 141 11.31 -16.76 8.06
C ARG A 141 10.82 -15.51 8.78
N ALA A 142 9.87 -14.78 8.19
CA ALA A 142 9.28 -13.58 8.76
C ALA A 142 8.05 -13.88 9.64
N GLU A 143 7.44 -15.06 9.45
CA GLU A 143 6.37 -15.59 10.29
C GLU A 143 6.97 -16.48 11.39
N GLY A 144 7.50 -15.85 12.43
CA GLY A 144 8.07 -16.52 13.61
C GLY A 144 7.97 -15.66 14.85
#